data_AF-A0A821K6Z5-F1
#
_entry.id   AF-A0A821K6Z5-F1
#
_cell.length_a   1.000
_cell.length_b   1.000
_cell.length_c   1.000
_cell.angle_alpha   90.00
_cell.angle_beta   90.00
_cell.angle_gamma   90.00
#
_symmetry.space_group_name_H-M   'P 1'
#
loop_
_entity.id
_entity.type
_entity.pdbx_description
1 polymer ?
#
loop_
_entity_poly.entity_id
_entity_poly.type
_entity_poly.pdbx_seq_one_letter_code
_entity_poly.pdbx_strand_id
1 'polypeptide(L)'
;IADGSVDDDNIQWKIPISVFTKSNPKQIAQQVLMDKPEITITLENVLEDDWIKLNFNSIDLYRVKYESQILACLNEPIANKTISPQDRLMI
;
A
#
# COMPACT_ATOMS: atom_id res chain seq x y z
N ILE A 1 -4.95 11.68 -16.97
CA ILE A 1 -5.37 10.30 -17.34
C ILE A 1 -4.84 9.37 -16.23
N ALA A 2 -5.54 8.29 -15.84
CA ALA A 2 -5.13 7.42 -14.72
C ALA A 2 -4.50 6.09 -15.18
N ASP A 3 -3.81 6.11 -16.32
CA ASP A 3 -3.17 4.96 -16.96
C ASP A 3 -1.64 4.93 -16.75
N GLY A 4 -1.09 5.89 -16.02
CA GLY A 4 0.35 6.03 -15.80
C GLY A 4 1.09 6.76 -16.91
N SER A 5 0.39 7.35 -17.88
CA SER A 5 0.98 8.28 -18.85
C SER A 5 1.47 9.56 -18.16
N VAL A 6 2.49 10.17 -18.75
CA VAL A 6 3.00 11.47 -18.29
C VAL A 6 1.92 12.52 -18.52
N ASP A 7 1.61 13.26 -17.47
CA ASP A 7 0.68 14.37 -17.53
C ASP A 7 1.40 15.63 -18.03
N ASP A 8 0.91 16.21 -19.12
CA ASP A 8 1.50 17.42 -19.72
C ASP A 8 1.44 18.63 -18.77
N ASP A 9 0.46 18.64 -17.87
CA ASP A 9 0.25 19.70 -16.86
C ASP A 9 1.03 19.45 -15.55
N ASN A 10 1.77 18.34 -15.46
CA ASN A 10 2.56 17.93 -14.28
C ASN A 10 1.74 17.99 -12.97
N ILE A 11 0.48 17.53 -13.00
CA ILE A 11 -0.43 17.57 -11.85
C ILE A 11 0.03 16.57 -10.80
N GLN A 12 0.56 17.07 -9.69
CA GLN A 12 0.90 16.27 -8.51
C GLN A 12 -0.30 16.18 -7.56
N TRP A 13 -0.81 14.97 -7.31
CA TRP A 13 -1.79 14.74 -6.25
C TRP A 13 -1.12 14.75 -4.88
N LYS A 14 -1.83 15.30 -3.88
CA LYS A 14 -1.50 15.11 -2.47
C LYS A 14 -2.19 13.83 -1.99
N ILE A 15 -1.42 12.77 -1.80
CA ILE A 15 -1.97 11.43 -1.55
C ILE A 15 -1.74 11.06 -0.07
N PRO A 16 -2.80 10.83 0.72
CA PRO A 16 -2.65 10.22 2.03
C PRO A 16 -2.31 8.73 1.85
N ILE A 17 -1.09 8.34 2.19
CA ILE A 17 -0.65 6.95 2.16
C ILE A 17 -0.80 6.38 3.57
N SER A 18 -1.65 5.36 3.70
CA SER A 18 -1.75 4.54 4.90
C SER A 18 -1.06 3.21 4.66
N VAL A 19 -0.26 2.73 5.62
CA VAL A 19 0.46 1.45 5.59
C VAL A 19 0.01 0.60 6.76
N PHE A 20 -0.20 -0.69 6.51
CA PHE A 20 -0.40 -1.71 7.53
C PHE A 20 0.38 -2.98 7.18
N THR A 21 0.68 -3.77 8.20
CA THR A 21 1.65 -4.87 8.10
C THR A 21 1.14 -6.11 8.82
N LYS A 22 1.87 -7.21 8.67
CA LYS A 22 1.61 -8.49 9.32
C LYS A 22 1.49 -8.41 10.84
N SER A 23 2.22 -7.50 11.50
CA SER A 23 2.20 -7.39 12.97
C SER A 23 0.83 -7.01 13.51
N ASN A 24 0.09 -6.17 12.78
CA ASN A 24 -1.30 -5.85 13.09
C ASN A 24 -2.11 -5.57 11.81
N PRO A 25 -2.72 -6.60 11.20
CA PRO A 25 -3.42 -6.49 9.92
C PRO A 25 -4.74 -5.70 9.99
N LYS A 26 -5.15 -5.25 11.18
CA LYS A 26 -6.43 -4.56 11.42
C LYS A 26 -6.27 -3.10 11.80
N GLN A 27 -5.05 -2.58 11.75
CA GLN A 27 -4.74 -1.21 12.15
C GLN A 27 -3.68 -0.60 11.23
N ILE A 28 -3.78 0.71 11.03
CA ILE A 28 -2.75 1.51 10.36
C ILE A 28 -1.48 1.50 11.22
N ALA A 29 -0.38 1.00 10.64
CA ALA A 29 0.95 1.05 11.24
C ALA A 29 1.61 2.42 11.04
N GLN A 30 1.41 3.03 9.86
CA GLN A 30 1.93 4.35 9.54
C GLN A 30 1.02 5.10 8.56
N GLN A 31 0.95 6.41 8.69
CA GLN A 31 0.25 7.29 7.75
C GLN A 31 1.15 8.47 7.40
N VAL A 32 1.25 8.79 6.12
CA VAL A 32 2.08 9.89 5.60
C VAL A 32 1.36 10.59 4.45
N LEU A 33 1.64 11.87 4.25
CA LEU A 33 1.19 12.60 3.07
C LEU A 33 2.29 12.60 2.02
N MET A 34 2.01 12.07 0.84
CA MET A 34 2.86 12.22 -0.34
C MET A 34 2.48 13.53 -1.04
N ASP A 35 3.34 14.53 -0.90
CA ASP A 35 3.19 15.87 -1.51
C ASP A 35 4.25 16.15 -2.60
N LYS A 36 5.07 15.14 -2.90
CA LYS A 36 6.11 15.13 -3.93
C LYS A 36 5.96 13.89 -4.83
N PRO A 37 6.57 13.89 -6.03
CA PRO A 37 6.52 12.73 -6.93
C PRO A 37 7.10 11.44 -6.34
N GLU A 38 8.00 11.55 -5.36
CA GLU A 38 8.62 10.43 -4.67
C GLU A 38 8.84 10.79 -3.20
N ILE A 39 8.61 9.81 -2.31
CA ILE A 39 8.93 9.89 -0.89
C ILE A 39 9.53 8.56 -0.43
N THR A 40 10.38 8.60 0.59
CA THR A 40 10.90 7.40 1.27
C THR A 40 10.26 7.28 2.64
N ILE A 41 9.68 6.12 2.94
CA ILE A 41 9.05 5.79 4.22
C ILE A 41 9.89 4.72 4.90
N THR A 42 10.30 4.94 6.14
CA THR A 42 10.98 3.92 6.95
C THR A 42 9.96 3.26 7.88
N LEU A 43 9.82 1.93 7.77
CA LEU A 43 8.95 1.12 8.62
C LEU A 43 9.82 0.40 9.67
N GLU A 44 9.46 0.52 10.94
CA GLU A 44 10.12 -0.19 12.02
C GLU A 44 9.48 -1.56 12.24
N ASN A 45 10.28 -2.54 12.70
CA ASN A 45 9.80 -3.87 13.10
C ASN A 45 9.10 -4.65 11.96
N VAL A 46 9.58 -4.51 10.73
CA VAL A 46 9.15 -5.29 9.56
C VAL A 46 10.33 -6.15 9.11
N LEU A 47 10.12 -7.47 9.05
CA LEU A 47 11.13 -8.41 8.55
C LEU A 47 11.11 -8.46 7.01
N GLU A 48 12.18 -8.97 6.40
CA GLU A 48 12.32 -9.04 4.94
C GLU A 48 11.24 -9.92 4.27
N ASP A 49 10.74 -10.92 5.00
CA ASP A 49 9.68 -11.84 4.57
C ASP A 49 8.27 -11.39 5.02
N ASP A 50 8.16 -10.26 5.75
CA ASP A 50 6.87 -9.72 6.12
C ASP A 50 6.22 -8.97 4.96
N TRP A 51 4.91 -9.17 4.81
CA TRP A 51 4.13 -8.40 3.86
C TRP A 51 3.82 -7.01 4.42
N ILE A 52 3.74 -6.05 3.49
CA ILE A 52 3.21 -4.71 3.73
C ILE A 52 2.07 -4.46 2.75
N LYS A 53 1.06 -3.71 3.17
CA LYS A 53 -0.04 -3.26 2.31
C LYS A 53 -0.28 -1.78 2.54
N LEU A 54 -0.37 -1.02 1.45
CA LEU A 54 -0.74 0.38 1.41
C LEU A 54 -2.24 0.53 1.13
N ASN A 55 -2.81 1.69 1.45
CA ASN A 55 -4.24 2.00 1.33
C ASN A 55 -5.08 1.08 2.23
N PHE A 56 -4.97 1.28 3.55
CA PHE A 56 -5.71 0.50 4.54
C PHE A 56 -7.22 0.59 4.32
N ASN A 57 -7.89 -0.56 4.31
CA ASN A 57 -9.29 -0.74 3.89
C ASN A 57 -9.59 -0.21 2.49
N SER A 58 -8.59 0.14 1.67
CA SER A 58 -8.77 0.63 0.31
C SER A 58 -9.79 1.77 0.20
N ILE A 59 -9.70 2.74 1.12
CA ILE A 59 -10.61 3.89 1.23
C ILE A 59 -10.18 5.02 0.28
N ASP A 60 -8.88 5.19 0.08
CA ASP A 60 -8.34 6.30 -0.69
C ASP A 60 -8.31 6.00 -2.19
N LEU A 61 -8.36 7.05 -3.02
CA LEU A 61 -8.46 6.93 -4.48
C LEU A 61 -7.08 6.81 -5.15
N TYR A 62 -6.45 5.65 -5.01
CA TYR A 62 -5.26 5.27 -5.78
C TYR A 62 -5.09 3.75 -5.84
N ARG A 63 -4.32 3.29 -6.82
CA ARG A 63 -3.90 1.88 -6.94
C ARG A 63 -2.46 1.75 -6.46
N VAL A 64 -2.14 0.59 -5.90
CA VAL A 64 -0.79 0.28 -5.45
C VAL A 64 -0.22 -0.83 -6.31
N LYS A 65 1.01 -0.63 -6.79
CA LYS A 65 1.79 -1.65 -7.47
C LYS A 65 2.91 -2.08 -6.54
N TYR A 66 2.95 -3.36 -6.19
CA TYR A 66 4.02 -3.95 -5.40
C TYR A 66 5.07 -4.59 -6.31
N GLU A 67 6.29 -4.67 -5.82
CA GLU A 67 7.29 -5.56 -6.41
C GLU A 67 6.87 -7.02 -6.27
N SER A 68 7.30 -7.86 -7.20
CA SER A 68 6.86 -9.27 -7.28
C SER A 68 7.16 -10.07 -6.01
N GLN A 69 8.25 -9.77 -5.32
CA GLN A 69 8.62 -10.43 -4.06
C GLN A 69 7.62 -10.11 -2.94
N ILE A 70 7.32 -8.82 -2.72
CA ILE A 70 6.34 -8.39 -1.70
C ILE A 70 4.94 -8.89 -2.04
N LEU A 71 4.57 -8.87 -3.33
CA LEU A 71 3.30 -9.40 -3.79
C LEU A 71 3.17 -10.90 -3.47
N ALA A 72 4.26 -11.68 -3.61
CA ALA A 72 4.26 -13.09 -3.26
C ALA A 72 4.03 -13.32 -1.76
N CYS A 73 4.55 -12.46 -0.89
CA CYS A 73 4.32 -12.52 0.56
C CYS A 73 2.84 -12.30 0.95
N LEU A 74 2.03 -11.67 0.09
CA LEU A 74 0.59 -11.46 0.31
C LEU A 74 -0.26 -12.72 0.05
N ASN A 75 0.28 -13.77 -0.57
CA ASN A 75 -0.49 -14.99 -0.87
C ASN A 75 -0.98 -15.72 0.40
N GLU A 76 -0.10 -15.86 1.40
CA GLU A 76 -0.42 -16.52 2.67
C GLU A 76 -1.53 -15.78 3.45
N PRO A 77 -1.46 -14.46 3.68
CA PRO A 77 -2.49 -13.75 4.44
C PRO A 77 -3.82 -13.65 3.69
N ILE A 78 -3.81 -13.69 2.35
CA ILE A 78 -5.01 -13.81 1.52
C ILE A 78 -5.67 -15.18 1.74
N ALA A 79 -4.90 -16.26 1.63
CA ALA A 79 -5.39 -17.63 1.80
C ALA A 79 -5.97 -17.86 3.21
N ASN A 80 -5.26 -17.35 4.22
CA ASN A 80 -5.65 -17.44 5.63
C ASN A 80 -6.66 -16.39 6.08
N LYS A 81 -7.10 -15.50 5.17
CA LYS A 81 -8.12 -14.47 5.40
C LYS A 81 -7.77 -13.53 6.57
N THR A 82 -6.49 -13.28 6.81
CA THR A 82 -6.03 -12.38 7.89
C THR A 82 -6.22 -10.91 7.51
N ILE A 83 -6.07 -10.59 6.23
CA ILE A 83 -6.37 -9.28 5.64
C ILE A 83 -7.89 -9.15 5.42
N SER A 84 -8.45 -7.95 5.56
CA SER A 84 -9.88 -7.68 5.39
C SER A 84 -10.39 -8.09 3.98
N PRO A 85 -11.66 -8.50 3.82
CA PRO A 85 -12.20 -8.80 2.49
C PRO A 85 -12.08 -7.65 1.48
N GLN A 86 -12.20 -6.40 1.95
CA GLN A 86 -12.10 -5.20 1.13
C GLN A 86 -10.68 -5.01 0.61
N ASP A 87 -9.67 -5.18 1.47
CA ASP A 87 -8.28 -5.05 1.06
C ASP A 87 -7.85 -6.17 0.11
N ARG A 88 -8.35 -7.40 0.30
CA ARG A 88 -8.03 -8.53 -0.62
C ARG A 88 -8.55 -8.30 -2.04
N LEU A 89 -9.65 -7.58 -2.21
CA LEU A 89 -10.21 -7.26 -3.53
C LEU A 89 -9.31 -6.29 -4.31
N MET A 90 -8.50 -5.51 -3.60
CA MET A 90 -7.72 -4.39 -4.12
C MET A 90 -6.22 -4.68 -4.13
N ILE A 91 -5.83 -5.95 -3.94
CA ILE A 91 -4.46 -6.45 -4.14
C ILE A 91 -4.26 -6.80 -5.61
#